data_AF-T0RFX5-F1
#
_entry.id   AF-T0RFX5-F1
#
_cell.length_a   1.000
_cell.length_b   1.000
_cell.length_c   1.000
_cell.angle_alpha   90.00
_cell.angle_beta   90.00
_cell.angle_gamma   90.00
#
_symmetry.space_group_name_H-M   'P 1'
#
loop_
_entity.id
_entity.type
_entity.pdbx_description
1 polymer ?
#
loop_
_entity_poly.entity_id
_entity_poly.type
_entity_poly.pdbx_seq_one_letter_code
_entity_poly.pdbx_strand_id
1 'polypeptide(L)' 'MLQHEGKTIDEVVKALEVNRLTYYRWKKEFGGLLLEQARRLKELEKENARLKKLVANQALNIDVLKELSKGNF' A
#
# COMPACT_ATOMS: atom_id res chain seq x y z
N MET A 1 0.22 12.59 -5.44
CA MET A 1 0.49 13.32 -6.71
C MET A 1 -0.75 14.15 -7.03
N LEU A 2 -0.62 15.46 -7.22
CA LEU A 2 -1.67 16.51 -7.25
C LEU A 2 -2.83 16.35 -8.28
N GLN A 3 -2.96 15.20 -8.96
CA GLN A 3 -4.09 14.93 -9.87
C GLN A 3 -5.25 14.15 -9.22
N HIS A 4 -5.10 13.67 -7.99
CA HIS A 4 -6.21 12.98 -7.31
C HIS A 4 -7.27 13.93 -6.70
N GLU A 5 -7.03 15.24 -6.75
CA GLU A 5 -7.91 16.29 -6.19
C GLU A 5 -8.67 17.10 -7.27
N GLY A 6 -8.66 16.66 -8.53
CA GLY A 6 -9.40 17.36 -9.60
C GLY A 6 -8.83 18.73 -10.02
N LYS A 7 -7.64 19.11 -9.51
CA LYS A 7 -6.95 20.35 -9.88
C LYS A 7 -6.45 20.28 -11.33
N THR A 8 -6.67 21.37 -12.07
CA THR A 8 -6.18 21.56 -13.43
C THR A 8 -4.67 21.68 -13.45
N ILE A 9 -4.05 21.39 -14.61
CA ILE A 9 -2.59 21.47 -14.76
C ILE A 9 -2.08 22.90 -14.47
N ASP A 10 -2.87 23.91 -14.81
CA ASP A 10 -2.50 25.31 -14.61
C ASP A 10 -2.47 25.71 -13.13
N GLU A 11 -3.40 25.19 -12.33
CA GLU A 11 -3.38 25.37 -10.88
C GLU A 11 -2.18 24.67 -10.24
N VAL A 12 -1.83 23.47 -10.71
CA VAL A 12 -0.70 22.70 -10.20
C VAL A 12 0.62 23.38 -10.54
N VAL A 13 0.78 23.85 -11.78
CA VAL A 13 1.99 24.53 -12.25
C VAL A 13 2.17 25.86 -11.53
N LYS A 14 1.08 26.61 -11.29
CA LYS A 14 1.09 27.85 -10.50
C LYS A 14 1.43 27.60 -9.03
N ALA A 15 0.85 26.59 -8.41
CA ALA A 15 1.11 26.26 -7.00
C ALA A 15 2.53 25.73 -6.77
N LEU A 16 3.10 25.05 -7.76
CA LEU A 16 4.47 24.53 -7.72
C LEU A 16 5.50 25.56 -8.21
N GLU A 17 5.08 26.74 -8.67
CA GLU A 17 5.94 27.79 -9.23
C GLU A 17 6.88 27.28 -10.34
N VAL A 18 6.43 26.30 -11.11
CA VAL A 18 7.16 25.74 -12.25
C VAL A 18 6.47 26.13 -13.55
N ASN A 19 7.05 25.79 -14.69
CA ASN A 19 6.36 25.87 -15.97
C ASN A 19 5.74 24.51 -16.36
N ARG A 20 4.81 24.53 -17.32
CA ARG A 20 4.13 23.32 -17.82
C ARG A 20 5.10 22.26 -18.36
N LEU A 21 6.19 22.67 -19.01
CA LEU A 21 7.18 21.75 -19.58
C LEU A 21 7.90 20.96 -18.48
N THR A 22 8.32 21.63 -17.41
CA THR A 22 8.94 21.04 -16.22
C THR A 22 7.98 20.05 -15.55
N TYR A 23 6.70 20.44 -15.41
CA TYR A 23 5.67 19.55 -14.86
C TYR A 23 5.50 18.27 -15.70
N TYR A 24 5.40 18.37 -17.03
CA TYR A 24 5.28 17.19 -17.88
C TYR A 24 6.52 16.30 -17.85
N ARG A 25 7.73 16.89 -17.77
CA ARG A 25 8.97 16.13 -17.62
C ARG A 25 8.98 15.32 -16.32
N TRP A 26 8.64 15.96 -15.19
CA TRP A 26 8.54 15.26 -13.90
C TRP A 26 7.40 14.24 -13.87
N LYS A 27 6.28 14.51 -14.53
CA LYS A 27 5.20 13.53 -14.67
C LYS A 27 5.65 12.30 -15.47
N LYS A 28 6.47 12.49 -16.50
CA LYS A 28 7.04 11.39 -17.29
C LYS A 28 8.09 10.61 -16.49
N GLU A 29 8.98 11.31 -15.79
CA GLU A 29 10.08 10.70 -15.02
C GLU A 29 9.58 10.00 -13.74
N PHE A 30 8.64 10.60 -13.00
CA PHE A 30 8.24 10.16 -11.67
C PHE A 30 6.79 9.66 -11.58
N GLY A 31 5.95 9.91 -12.59
CA GLY A 31 4.55 9.47 -12.61
C GLY A 31 4.40 7.95 -12.63
N GLY A 32 5.18 7.27 -13.46
CA GLY A 32 5.20 5.81 -13.50
C GLY A 32 5.76 5.20 -12.21
N LEU A 33 6.83 5.80 -11.67
CA LEU A 33 7.47 5.33 -10.44
C LEU A 33 6.52 5.39 -9.24
N LEU A 34 5.77 6.48 -9.09
CA LEU A 34 4.80 6.63 -8.01
C LEU A 34 3.62 5.66 -8.14
N LEU A 35 3.18 5.36 -9.37
CA LEU A 35 2.11 4.38 -9.61
C LEU A 35 2.54 2.96 -9.25
N GLU A 36 3.75 2.56 -9.65
CA GLU A 36 4.31 1.24 -9.34
C GLU A 36 4.58 1.07 -7.84
N GLN A 37 5.07 2.11 -7.15
CA GLN A 37 5.21 2.10 -5.70
C GLN A 37 3.86 1.95 -4.98
N ALA A 38 2.82 2.66 -5.44
CA ALA A 38 1.48 2.53 -4.87
C ALA A 38 0.88 1.14 -5.10
N ARG A 39 1.09 0.56 -6.29
CA ARG A 39 0.69 -0.82 -6.60
C ARG A 39 1.39 -1.82 -5.67
N ARG A 40 2.71 -1.69 -5.51
CA ARG A 40 3.51 -2.55 -4.65
C ARG A 40 3.10 -2.45 -3.19
N LEU A 41 2.80 -1.24 -2.71
CA LEU A 41 2.30 -1.03 -1.36
C LEU A 41 0.98 -1.80 -1.12
N LYS A 42 0.03 -1.68 -2.06
CA LYS A 42 -1.26 -2.38 -1.96
C LYS A 42 -1.11 -3.90 -1.98
N GLU A 43 -0.17 -4.43 -2.76
CA GLU A 43 0.15 -5.87 -2.74
C GLU A 43 0.72 -6.32 -1.40
N LEU A 44 1.66 -5.55 -0.84
CA LEU A 44 2.27 -5.83 0.46
C LEU A 44 1.24 -5.76 1.59
N GLU A 45 0.33 -4.78 1.56
CA GLU A 45 -0.76 -4.67 2.52
C GLU A 45 -1.69 -5.90 2.47
N LYS A 46 -2.04 -6.34 1.26
CA LYS A 46 -2.87 -7.54 1.06
C LYS A 46 -2.16 -8.80 1.58
N GLU A 47 -0.88 -8.95 1.30
CA GLU A 47 -0.11 -10.10 1.75
C GLU A 47 0.07 -10.08 3.28
N ASN A 48 0.34 -8.91 3.87
CA ASN A 48 0.42 -8.77 5.32
C ASN A 48 -0.90 -9.15 6.01
N ALA A 49 -2.05 -8.72 5.45
CA ALA A 49 -3.35 -9.12 5.97
C ALA A 49 -3.57 -10.65 5.89
N ARG A 50 -3.16 -11.27 4.78
CA ARG A 50 -3.21 -12.74 4.61
C ARG A 50 -2.35 -13.46 5.65
N LEU A 51 -1.11 -13.00 5.83
CA LEU A 51 -0.16 -13.58 6.79
C LEU A 51 -0.66 -13.44 8.22
N LYS A 52 -1.17 -12.27 8.62
CA LYS A 52 -1.75 -12.06 9.96
C LYS A 52 -2.89 -13.04 10.25
N LYS A 53 -3.79 -13.26 9.27
CA LYS A 53 -4.88 -14.24 9.42
C LYS A 53 -4.34 -15.66 9.59
N LEU A 54 -3.33 -16.03 8.80
CA LEU A 54 -2.72 -17.36 8.88
C LEU A 54 -2.06 -17.60 10.24
N VAL A 55 -1.31 -16.61 10.74
CA VAL A 55 -0.67 -16.68 12.08
C VAL A 55 -1.72 -16.78 13.18
N ALA A 56 -2.80 -16.00 13.12
CA ALA A 56 -3.88 -16.07 14.11
C ALA A 56 -4.53 -17.47 14.14
N ASN A 57 -4.82 -18.04 12.96
CA ASN A 57 -5.37 -19.39 12.87
C ASN A 57 -4.41 -20.46 13.41
N GLN A 58 -3.11 -20.33 13.12
CA GLN A 58 -2.09 -21.23 13.67
C GLN A 58 -2.00 -21.14 15.18
N ALA A 59 -2.01 -19.93 15.74
CA ALA A 59 -2.01 -19.72 17.18
C ALA A 59 -3.23 -20.39 17.85
N LEU A 60 -4.44 -20.18 17.30
CA LEU A 60 -5.65 -20.83 17.78
C LEU A 60 -5.55 -22.37 17.75
N ASN A 61 -5.05 -22.95 16.65
CA ASN A 61 -4.88 -24.41 16.55
C ASN A 61 -3.87 -24.93 17.59
N ILE A 62 -2.78 -24.21 17.81
CA ILE A 62 -1.78 -24.57 18.83
C ILE A 62 -2.42 -24.55 20.23
N ASP A 63 -3.22 -23.55 20.53
CA ASP A 63 -3.88 -23.42 21.84
C ASP A 63 -4.89 -24.55 22.07
N VAL A 64 -5.72 -24.86 21.07
CA VAL A 64 -6.64 -26.01 21.11
C VAL A 64 -5.89 -27.33 21.32
N LEU A 65 -4.79 -27.57 20.58
CA LEU A 65 -3.99 -28.78 20.73
C LEU A 65 -3.37 -28.90 22.13
N LYS A 66 -2.91 -27.78 22.70
CA LYS A 66 -2.40 -27.74 24.07
C LYS A 66 -3.50 -28.05 25.10
N GLU A 67 -4.70 -27.51 24.94
CA GLU A 67 -5.83 -27.82 25.83
C GLU A 67 -6.20 -29.30 25.78
N LEU A 68 -6.33 -29.88 24.58
CA LEU A 68 -6.61 -31.31 24.43
C LEU A 68 -5.52 -32.19 25.03
N SER A 69 -4.24 -31.81 24.92
CA SER A 69 -3.13 -32.56 25.53
C SER A 69 -3.12 -32.54 27.06
N LYS A 70 -3.74 -31.52 27.69
CA LYS A 70 -3.82 -31.39 29.15
C LYS A 70 -4.95 -32.22 29.77
N GLY A 71 -5.96 -32.58 28.97
CA GLY A 71 -7.15 -33.34 29.44
C GLY A 71 -7.00 -34.86 29.46
N ASN A 72 -5.82 -35.41 29.12
CA ASN A 72 -5.57 -36.85 28.99
C ASN A 72 -4.79 -37.47 30.17
N PHE A 73 -4.87 -36.87 31.38
CA PHE A 73 -4.33 -37.43 32.63
C PHE A 73 -5.38 -37.41 33.73
#